data_AF-A0A920I3Y5-F1
#
_entry.id   AF-A0A920I3Y5-F1
#
_cell.length_a   1.000
_cell.length_b   1.000
_cell.length_c   1.000
_cell.angle_alpha   90.00
_cell.angle_beta   90.00
_cell.angle_gamma   90.00
#
_symmetry.space_group_name_H-M   'P 1'
#
loop_
_entity.id
_entity.type
_entity.pdbx_description
1 polymer ?
#
loop_
_entity_poly.entity_id
_entity_poly.type
_entity_poly.pdbx_seq_one_letter_code
_entity_poly.pdbx_strand_id
1 'polypeptide(L)'
;MQQNFLFYDTETSDRDPFFGQIFQLAAVLTDADLNPIDSFDIRSKRLPQILPSPGALLVNGLDPASLDQAPYTNYEFAGEVRRRFTAWTPAITCGYNSFGFDEKCLRSLFYQNLYPPYITQLDGNSRIDILPLTQATEVLYPGALIFPLNDKGKTSKKLEHVAPANGFEEHNAHDALGDVEATIHVARLIKARAPVLWQAALAARTKRDATARATRQPLIYVQSRSTLFPAMLIGRVHNGRDLLLADLRFDAPDIASTSPNKLFKGPDQYCRVIKPGEAPLIFSPEEFSAMPHGLSWDASDIEARMRAWQAIANEDDMSAMHAEWQTPFEPGRTPGRRYLREFPGL
;
A
#
# COMPACT_ATOMS: atom_id res chain seq x y z
N MET A 1 24.22 9.72 -1.95
CA MET A 1 23.32 9.60 -3.13
C MET A 1 22.08 10.40 -2.84
N GLN A 2 21.63 11.20 -3.81
CA GLN A 2 20.38 11.96 -3.71
C GLN A 2 19.20 10.98 -3.69
N GLN A 3 18.27 11.17 -2.76
CA GLN A 3 17.11 10.30 -2.61
C GLN A 3 16.06 10.73 -3.64
N ASN A 4 15.84 9.92 -4.66
CA ASN A 4 14.82 10.19 -5.68
C ASN A 4 13.53 9.41 -5.39
N PHE A 5 12.40 9.96 -5.81
CA PHE A 5 11.11 9.29 -5.76
C PHE A 5 10.58 9.05 -7.17
N LEU A 6 10.07 7.86 -7.42
CA LEU A 6 9.44 7.46 -8.68
C LEU A 6 7.94 7.32 -8.39
N PHE A 7 7.15 8.29 -8.81
CA PHE A 7 5.69 8.22 -8.74
C PHE A 7 5.16 7.59 -10.03
N TYR A 8 4.18 6.70 -9.94
CA TYR A 8 3.54 6.13 -11.12
C TYR A 8 2.09 5.74 -10.84
N ASP A 9 1.31 5.66 -11.92
CA ASP A 9 -0.08 5.22 -11.92
C ASP A 9 -0.39 4.43 -13.21
N THR A 10 -1.43 3.58 -13.17
CA THR A 10 -1.81 2.74 -14.31
C THR A 10 -3.29 2.79 -14.64
N GLU A 11 -3.60 3.00 -15.92
CA GLU A 11 -4.95 2.79 -16.45
C GLU A 11 -5.07 1.37 -16.98
N THR A 12 -6.05 0.61 -16.49
CA THR A 12 -6.19 -0.81 -16.78
C THR A 12 -7.51 -1.17 -17.46
N SER A 13 -7.55 -2.34 -18.09
CA SER A 13 -8.77 -2.87 -18.72
C SER A 13 -9.78 -3.45 -17.73
N ASP A 14 -9.36 -3.74 -16.49
CA ASP A 14 -10.17 -4.42 -15.47
C ASP A 14 -9.64 -4.09 -14.05
N ARG A 15 -10.51 -4.28 -13.05
CA ARG A 15 -10.18 -4.17 -11.63
C ARG A 15 -9.51 -5.42 -11.06
N ASP A 16 -9.57 -6.56 -11.75
CA ASP A 16 -8.76 -7.73 -11.42
C ASP A 16 -7.35 -7.57 -12.05
N PRO A 17 -6.29 -7.34 -11.25
CA PRO A 17 -4.94 -7.12 -11.76
C PRO A 17 -4.32 -8.36 -12.43
N PHE A 18 -4.93 -9.55 -12.29
CA PHE A 18 -4.44 -10.79 -12.90
C PHE A 18 -5.03 -11.05 -14.29
N PHE A 19 -6.19 -10.45 -14.60
CA PHE A 19 -6.84 -10.58 -15.92
C PHE A 19 -6.79 -9.28 -16.72
N GLY A 20 -6.69 -8.13 -16.04
CA GLY A 20 -6.56 -6.84 -16.67
C GLY A 20 -5.22 -6.64 -17.37
N GLN A 21 -5.26 -5.89 -18.47
CA GLN A 21 -4.08 -5.34 -19.13
C GLN A 21 -3.90 -3.88 -18.71
N ILE A 22 -2.66 -3.43 -18.58
CA ILE A 22 -2.33 -1.99 -18.46
C ILE A 22 -2.41 -1.37 -19.88
N PHE A 23 -3.25 -0.36 -20.05
CA PHE A 23 -3.39 0.41 -21.29
C PHE A 23 -2.58 1.69 -21.28
N GLN A 24 -2.37 2.31 -20.13
CA GLN A 24 -1.48 3.48 -19.97
C GLN A 24 -0.70 3.32 -18.67
N LEU A 25 0.58 3.71 -18.71
CA LEU A 25 1.37 3.90 -17.51
C LEU A 25 2.03 5.27 -17.62
N ALA A 26 1.76 6.11 -16.64
CA ALA A 26 2.46 7.34 -16.44
C ALA A 26 3.35 7.25 -15.21
N ALA A 27 4.49 7.93 -15.25
CA ALA A 27 5.42 8.00 -14.15
C ALA A 27 6.22 9.31 -14.19
N VAL A 28 6.56 9.82 -13.01
CA VAL A 28 7.38 11.02 -12.83
C VAL A 28 8.47 10.71 -11.82
N LEU A 29 9.72 10.96 -12.23
CA LEU A 29 10.86 10.97 -11.33
C LEU A 29 10.96 12.33 -10.66
N THR A 30 11.18 12.34 -9.35
CA THR A 30 11.37 13.57 -8.58
C THR A 30 12.61 13.49 -7.70
N ASP A 31 13.13 14.65 -7.31
CA ASP A 31 14.18 14.76 -6.30
C ASP A 31 13.64 14.52 -4.88
N ALA A 32 14.51 14.68 -3.87
CA ALA A 32 14.13 14.51 -2.46
C ALA A 32 13.08 15.52 -1.99
N ASP A 33 12.96 16.66 -2.68
CA ASP A 33 11.98 17.72 -2.44
C ASP A 33 10.70 17.57 -3.26
N LEU A 34 10.57 16.41 -3.93
CA LEU A 34 9.45 16.03 -4.77
C LEU A 34 9.29 16.97 -5.97
N ASN A 35 10.37 17.61 -6.42
CA ASN A 35 10.39 18.39 -7.66
C ASN A 35 10.57 17.46 -8.86
N PRO A 36 9.70 17.53 -9.89
CA PRO A 36 9.85 16.75 -11.11
C PRO A 36 11.22 16.96 -11.78
N ILE A 37 11.86 15.84 -12.13
CA ILE A 37 13.14 15.78 -12.86
C ILE A 37 12.89 15.29 -14.30
N ASP A 38 12.10 14.24 -14.45
CA ASP A 38 11.82 13.55 -15.71
C ASP A 38 10.43 12.92 -15.65
N SER A 39 9.79 12.74 -16.79
CA SER A 39 8.46 12.14 -16.91
C SER A 39 8.43 11.07 -18.00
N PHE A 40 7.46 10.18 -17.89
CA PHE A 40 7.26 9.06 -18.78
C PHE A 40 5.77 8.75 -18.86
N ASP A 41 5.21 8.77 -20.05
CA ASP A 41 3.80 8.43 -20.30
C ASP A 41 3.71 7.71 -21.63
N ILE A 42 3.27 6.45 -21.59
CA ILE A 42 3.13 5.62 -22.78
C ILE A 42 1.86 4.77 -22.69
N ARG A 43 1.39 4.34 -23.86
CA ARG A 43 0.20 3.51 -24.01
C ARG A 43 0.50 2.16 -24.66
N SER A 44 -0.16 1.11 -24.18
CA SER A 44 -0.10 -0.24 -24.73
C SER A 44 -1.30 -0.50 -25.64
N LYS A 45 -1.03 -1.02 -26.83
CA LYS A 45 -2.03 -1.62 -27.69
C LYS A 45 -2.67 -2.81 -26.98
N ARG A 46 -3.99 -2.90 -27.09
CA ARG A 46 -4.76 -4.00 -26.52
C ARG A 46 -4.38 -5.35 -27.13
N LEU A 47 -4.25 -6.35 -26.27
CA LEU A 47 -4.06 -7.73 -26.68
C LEU A 47 -5.37 -8.27 -27.30
N PRO A 48 -5.32 -9.09 -28.37
CA PRO A 48 -6.53 -9.57 -29.05
C PRO A 48 -7.54 -10.29 -28.15
N GLN A 49 -7.04 -10.97 -27.10
CA GLN A 49 -7.85 -11.70 -26.13
C GLN A 49 -8.41 -10.85 -24.99
N ILE A 50 -8.04 -9.57 -24.89
CA ILE A 50 -8.51 -8.68 -23.81
C ILE A 50 -9.82 -8.02 -24.22
N LEU A 51 -10.85 -8.31 -23.43
CA LEU A 51 -12.12 -7.59 -23.45
C LEU A 51 -12.16 -6.66 -22.22
N PRO A 52 -12.02 -5.34 -22.39
CA PRO A 52 -12.08 -4.40 -21.27
C PRO A 52 -13.45 -4.45 -20.59
N SER A 53 -13.46 -4.34 -19.26
CA SER A 53 -14.71 -4.16 -18.53
C SER A 53 -15.32 -2.80 -18.88
N PRO A 54 -16.64 -2.71 -19.16
CA PRO A 54 -17.28 -1.42 -19.43
C PRO A 54 -17.08 -0.40 -18.32
N GLY A 55 -17.04 -0.86 -17.06
CA GLY A 55 -16.78 -0.02 -15.90
C GLY A 55 -15.38 0.61 -15.92
N ALA A 56 -14.34 -0.15 -16.29
CA ALA A 56 -12.99 0.41 -16.40
C ALA A 56 -12.90 1.45 -17.53
N LEU A 57 -13.52 1.20 -18.69
CA LEU A 57 -13.54 2.17 -19.79
C LEU A 57 -14.19 3.49 -19.39
N LEU A 58 -15.32 3.43 -18.66
CA LEU A 58 -16.03 4.61 -18.18
C LEU A 58 -15.27 5.38 -17.11
N VAL A 59 -14.64 4.67 -16.17
CA VAL A 59 -13.83 5.31 -15.13
C VAL A 59 -12.63 5.98 -15.79
N ASN A 60 -11.91 5.26 -16.65
CA ASN A 60 -10.63 5.69 -17.21
C ASN A 60 -10.77 6.63 -18.43
N GLY A 61 -12.00 7.00 -18.81
CA GLY A 61 -12.27 7.80 -20.00
C GLY A 61 -11.74 7.20 -21.31
N LEU A 62 -11.54 5.88 -21.38
CA LEU A 62 -10.88 5.22 -22.50
C LEU A 62 -11.87 4.95 -23.64
N ASP A 63 -11.62 5.52 -24.82
CA ASP A 63 -12.34 5.20 -26.05
C ASP A 63 -11.92 3.81 -26.57
N PRO A 64 -12.85 2.82 -26.64
CA PRO A 64 -12.56 1.49 -27.18
C PRO A 64 -11.92 1.51 -28.57
N ALA A 65 -12.29 2.48 -29.42
CA ALA A 65 -11.74 2.59 -30.77
C ALA A 65 -10.27 3.03 -30.79
N SER A 66 -9.80 3.67 -29.71
CA SER A 66 -8.41 4.12 -29.55
C SER A 66 -7.46 3.06 -29.00
N LEU A 67 -7.99 2.02 -28.34
CA LEU A 67 -7.18 0.98 -27.66
C LEU A 67 -6.27 0.21 -28.63
N ASP A 68 -6.69 0.06 -29.88
CA ASP A 68 -5.94 -0.65 -30.91
C ASP A 68 -5.02 0.30 -31.71
N GLN A 69 -5.00 1.60 -31.38
CA GLN A 69 -4.20 2.62 -32.07
C GLN A 69 -2.90 2.99 -31.31
N ALA A 70 -2.75 2.52 -30.07
CA ALA A 70 -1.56 2.79 -29.28
C ALA A 70 -0.26 2.28 -29.96
N PRO A 71 0.87 3.00 -29.78
CA PRO A 71 2.09 2.79 -30.57
C PRO A 71 2.85 1.51 -30.20
N TYR A 72 2.74 1.04 -28.96
CA TYR A 72 3.49 -0.11 -28.47
C TYR A 72 2.60 -1.34 -28.37
N THR A 73 3.06 -2.48 -28.88
CA THR A 73 2.49 -3.77 -28.47
C THR A 73 2.68 -3.99 -26.96
N ASN A 74 1.92 -4.90 -26.34
CA ASN A 74 2.07 -5.16 -24.90
C ASN A 74 3.50 -5.58 -24.51
N TYR A 75 4.21 -6.28 -25.40
CA TYR A 75 5.60 -6.68 -25.18
C TYR A 75 6.58 -5.50 -25.24
N GLU A 76 6.46 -4.65 -26.26
CA GLU A 76 7.28 -3.44 -26.39
C GLU A 76 7.01 -2.47 -25.23
N PHE A 77 5.73 -2.32 -24.85
CA PHE A 77 5.32 -1.52 -23.70
C PHE A 77 6.00 -2.01 -22.42
N ALA A 78 5.95 -3.31 -22.12
CA ALA A 78 6.63 -3.88 -20.95
C ALA A 78 8.15 -3.65 -21.00
N GLY A 79 8.77 -3.76 -22.18
CA GLY A 79 10.18 -3.46 -22.38
C GLY A 79 10.54 -2.00 -22.07
N GLU A 80 9.74 -1.05 -22.56
CA GLU A 80 9.96 0.38 -22.34
C GLU A 80 9.72 0.80 -20.88
N VAL A 81 8.67 0.29 -20.23
CA VAL A 81 8.44 0.52 -18.79
C VAL A 81 9.63 0.02 -17.99
N ARG A 82 10.08 -1.21 -18.26
CA ARG A 82 11.26 -1.79 -17.58
C ARG A 82 12.50 -0.92 -17.79
N ARG A 83 12.79 -0.56 -19.05
CA ARG A 83 13.96 0.26 -19.39
C ARG A 83 13.94 1.59 -18.64
N ARG A 84 12.78 2.25 -18.58
CA ARG A 84 12.63 3.53 -17.88
C ARG A 84 12.81 3.37 -16.37
N PHE A 85 12.12 2.42 -15.73
CA PHE A 85 12.20 2.21 -14.28
C PHE A 85 13.60 1.79 -13.84
N THR A 86 14.28 0.96 -14.62
CA THR A 86 15.69 0.61 -14.35
C THR A 86 16.61 1.83 -14.48
N ALA A 87 16.41 2.71 -15.47
CA ALA A 87 17.21 3.93 -15.61
C ALA A 87 17.05 4.90 -14.43
N TRP A 88 15.92 4.84 -13.72
CA TRP A 88 15.63 5.66 -12.55
C TRP A 88 15.94 4.99 -11.21
N THR A 89 16.43 3.74 -11.23
CA THR A 89 16.82 2.99 -10.02
C THR A 89 18.25 3.40 -9.57
N PRO A 90 18.53 3.56 -8.27
CA PRO A 90 17.62 3.36 -7.13
C PRO A 90 16.69 4.56 -6.86
N ALA A 91 15.44 4.27 -6.54
CA ALA A 91 14.42 5.24 -6.16
C ALA A 91 13.48 4.69 -5.06
N ILE A 92 12.74 5.62 -4.43
CA ILE A 92 11.57 5.29 -3.62
C ILE A 92 10.35 5.28 -4.53
N THR A 93 9.87 4.10 -4.89
CA THR A 93 8.67 3.96 -5.72
C THR A 93 7.42 4.30 -4.90
N CYS A 94 6.54 5.12 -5.49
CA CYS A 94 5.35 5.67 -4.87
C CYS A 94 4.17 5.65 -5.85
N GLY A 95 2.97 5.69 -5.29
CA GLY A 95 1.73 6.00 -5.99
C GLY A 95 0.58 6.05 -4.99
N TYR A 96 -0.67 6.12 -5.47
CA TYR A 96 -1.84 6.26 -4.61
C TYR A 96 -2.66 4.96 -4.61
N ASN A 97 -2.54 4.15 -3.56
CA ASN A 97 -3.08 2.78 -3.46
C ASN A 97 -2.37 1.74 -4.37
N SER A 98 -1.13 2.01 -4.76
CA SER A 98 -0.37 1.16 -5.67
C SER A 98 -0.07 -0.24 -5.11
N PHE A 99 0.09 -0.40 -3.79
CA PHE A 99 0.23 -1.74 -3.18
C PHE A 99 -1.06 -2.54 -3.30
N GLY A 100 -2.19 -1.84 -3.24
CA GLY A 100 -3.53 -2.41 -3.40
C GLY A 100 -3.79 -2.87 -4.84
N PHE A 101 -3.21 -2.19 -5.83
CA PHE A 101 -3.58 -2.34 -7.24
C PHE A 101 -2.39 -2.31 -8.21
N ASP A 102 -1.81 -1.14 -8.51
CA ASP A 102 -0.86 -0.94 -9.63
C ASP A 102 0.36 -1.85 -9.59
N GLU A 103 0.91 -2.13 -8.40
CA GLU A 103 2.02 -3.07 -8.28
C GLU A 103 1.66 -4.48 -8.72
N LYS A 104 0.42 -4.91 -8.50
CA LYS A 104 -0.04 -6.23 -8.93
C LYS A 104 -0.18 -6.26 -10.45
N CYS A 105 -0.71 -5.19 -11.05
CA CYS A 105 -0.78 -5.01 -12.49
C CYS A 105 0.63 -5.02 -13.11
N LEU A 106 1.57 -4.28 -12.52
CA LEU A 106 2.95 -4.19 -13.00
C LEU A 106 3.70 -5.53 -12.89
N ARG A 107 3.53 -6.25 -11.77
CA ARG A 107 4.05 -7.62 -11.61
C ARG A 107 3.47 -8.57 -12.66
N SER A 108 2.16 -8.46 -12.91
CA SER A 108 1.46 -9.27 -13.92
C SER A 108 1.98 -8.98 -15.32
N LEU A 109 2.12 -7.69 -15.69
CA LEU A 109 2.68 -7.25 -16.97
C LEU A 109 4.07 -7.86 -17.21
N PHE A 110 4.99 -7.73 -16.25
CA PHE A 110 6.34 -8.25 -16.39
C PHE A 110 6.36 -9.78 -16.43
N TYR A 111 5.59 -10.44 -15.55
CA TYR A 111 5.51 -11.89 -15.55
C TYR A 111 5.00 -12.45 -16.89
N GLN A 112 3.95 -11.86 -17.47
CA GLN A 112 3.40 -12.26 -18.77
C GLN A 112 4.38 -12.04 -19.92
N ASN A 113 5.27 -11.04 -19.79
CA ASN A 113 6.27 -10.70 -20.80
C ASN A 113 7.68 -11.21 -20.47
N LEU A 114 7.82 -12.17 -19.54
CA LEU A 114 9.07 -12.84 -19.16
C LEU A 114 10.15 -11.89 -18.60
N TYR A 115 9.74 -10.81 -17.94
CA TYR A 115 10.61 -9.90 -17.21
C TYR A 115 10.55 -10.14 -15.69
N PRO A 116 11.59 -9.75 -14.92
CA PRO A 116 11.56 -9.81 -13.47
C PRO A 116 10.37 -9.02 -12.88
N PRO A 117 9.46 -9.64 -12.11
CA PRO A 117 8.19 -9.01 -11.74
C PRO A 117 8.33 -7.96 -10.63
N TYR A 118 9.43 -7.94 -9.89
CA TYR A 118 9.57 -7.17 -8.64
C TYR A 118 10.43 -5.89 -8.78
N ILE A 119 10.35 -5.21 -9.93
CA ILE A 119 11.22 -4.06 -10.26
C ILE A 119 11.19 -2.92 -9.22
N THR A 120 10.06 -2.73 -8.53
CA THR A 120 9.87 -1.62 -7.57
C THR A 120 10.56 -1.85 -6.22
N GLN A 121 11.05 -3.05 -5.93
CA GLN A 121 11.59 -3.42 -4.61
C GLN A 121 12.94 -4.15 -4.64
N LEU A 122 13.53 -4.32 -5.83
CA LEU A 122 14.86 -4.91 -6.02
C LEU A 122 15.89 -3.83 -6.39
N ASP A 123 17.16 -4.21 -6.52
CA ASP A 123 18.24 -3.35 -7.01
C ASP A 123 18.43 -2.03 -6.25
N GLY A 124 18.18 -2.05 -4.93
CA GLY A 124 18.30 -0.90 -4.05
C GLY A 124 17.05 -0.01 -3.99
N ASN A 125 16.00 -0.33 -4.76
CA ASN A 125 14.71 0.35 -4.64
C ASN A 125 14.05 0.09 -3.28
N SER A 126 13.23 1.04 -2.87
CA SER A 126 12.34 0.94 -1.72
C SER A 126 11.01 1.61 -2.04
N ARG A 127 10.01 1.52 -1.16
CA ARG A 127 8.65 1.89 -1.54
C ARG A 127 7.81 2.43 -0.41
N ILE A 128 6.90 3.32 -0.74
CA ILE A 128 5.81 3.79 0.13
C ILE A 128 4.52 3.92 -0.70
N ASP A 129 3.38 4.04 -0.03
CA ASP A 129 2.08 4.28 -0.67
C ASP A 129 1.44 5.51 -0.03
N ILE A 130 0.94 6.43 -0.87
CA ILE A 130 0.42 7.73 -0.44
C ILE A 130 -0.98 7.63 0.15
N LEU A 131 -1.78 6.60 -0.20
CA LEU A 131 -3.13 6.46 0.38
C LEU A 131 -3.09 6.21 1.89
N PRO A 132 -2.29 5.26 2.44
CA PRO A 132 -2.15 5.11 3.89
C PRO A 132 -1.67 6.37 4.60
N LEU A 133 -0.72 7.11 4.00
CA LEU A 133 -0.26 8.41 4.50
C LEU A 133 -1.40 9.44 4.55
N THR A 134 -2.21 9.51 3.50
CA THR A 134 -3.39 10.39 3.41
C THR A 134 -4.44 10.04 4.47
N GLN A 135 -4.72 8.75 4.66
CA GLN A 135 -5.62 8.26 5.72
C GLN A 135 -5.11 8.57 7.13
N ALA A 136 -3.81 8.36 7.36
CA ALA A 136 -3.20 8.64 8.65
C ALA A 136 -3.19 10.15 8.96
N THR A 137 -3.00 11.00 7.94
CA THR A 137 -2.98 12.46 8.08
C THR A 137 -4.29 13.00 8.65
N GLU A 138 -5.44 12.48 8.24
CA GLU A 138 -6.74 12.88 8.79
C GLU A 138 -6.81 12.74 10.31
N VAL A 139 -6.24 11.66 10.85
CA VAL A 139 -6.33 11.30 12.26
C VAL A 139 -5.19 11.89 13.07
N LEU A 140 -3.96 11.80 12.54
CA LEU A 140 -2.72 12.17 13.23
C LEU A 140 -2.39 13.66 13.13
N TYR A 141 -2.85 14.32 12.07
CA TYR A 141 -2.63 15.74 11.82
C TYR A 141 -3.93 16.43 11.40
N PRO A 142 -4.92 16.58 12.31
CA PRO A 142 -6.17 17.27 12.00
C PRO A 142 -5.92 18.65 11.39
N GLY A 143 -6.51 18.92 10.22
CA GLY A 143 -6.35 20.17 9.49
C GLY A 143 -5.13 20.26 8.56
N ALA A 144 -4.26 19.26 8.50
CA ALA A 144 -3.15 19.25 7.54
C ALA A 144 -3.63 19.07 6.08
N LEU A 145 -4.72 18.32 5.88
CA LEU A 145 -5.41 18.17 4.61
C LEU A 145 -6.92 18.40 4.79
N ILE A 146 -7.56 18.92 3.73
CA ILE A 146 -9.00 19.05 3.63
C ILE A 146 -9.57 17.76 3.04
N PHE A 147 -10.53 17.16 3.73
CA PHE A 147 -11.21 15.95 3.28
C PHE A 147 -12.69 16.25 3.02
N PRO A 148 -13.15 16.29 1.76
CA PRO A 148 -14.56 16.53 1.46
C PRO A 148 -15.41 15.33 1.89
N LEU A 149 -16.67 15.59 2.23
CA LEU A 149 -17.64 14.54 2.56
C LEU A 149 -18.13 13.84 1.28
N ASN A 150 -18.34 12.53 1.37
CA ASN A 150 -19.05 11.75 0.36
C ASN A 150 -20.56 11.77 0.62
N ASP A 151 -21.32 11.14 -0.29
CA ASP A 151 -22.79 11.05 -0.23
C ASP A 151 -23.33 10.40 1.06
N LYS A 152 -22.48 9.71 1.82
CA LYS A 152 -22.82 9.07 3.11
C LYS A 152 -22.43 9.92 4.32
N GLY A 153 -22.05 11.18 4.11
CA GLY A 153 -21.61 12.09 5.16
C GLY A 153 -20.28 11.72 5.80
N LYS A 154 -19.47 10.86 5.15
CA LYS A 154 -18.13 10.48 5.63
C LYS A 154 -17.07 11.15 4.77
N THR A 155 -15.95 11.53 5.37
CA THR A 155 -14.80 12.09 4.66
C THR A 155 -14.23 11.09 3.63
N SER A 156 -14.02 11.58 2.40
CA SER A 156 -13.44 10.81 1.29
C SER A 156 -11.92 10.85 1.29
N LYS A 157 -11.29 9.72 0.93
CA LYS A 157 -9.84 9.58 0.73
C LYS A 157 -9.51 9.17 -0.70
N LYS A 158 -10.45 9.44 -1.60
CA LYS A 158 -10.26 9.31 -3.03
C LYS A 158 -9.37 10.43 -3.52
N LEU A 159 -8.41 10.13 -4.40
CA LEU A 159 -7.47 11.15 -4.89
C LEU A 159 -8.22 12.26 -5.62
N GLU A 160 -9.21 11.87 -6.45
CA GLU A 160 -10.08 12.76 -7.20
C GLU A 160 -10.92 13.71 -6.32
N HIS A 161 -11.00 13.43 -5.01
CA HIS A 161 -11.66 14.30 -4.03
C HIS A 161 -10.65 15.10 -3.20
N VAL A 162 -9.56 14.46 -2.76
CA VAL A 162 -8.59 15.08 -1.85
C VAL A 162 -7.71 16.10 -2.58
N ALA A 163 -7.21 15.81 -3.78
CA ALA A 163 -6.30 16.71 -4.47
C ALA A 163 -6.96 18.06 -4.83
N PRO A 164 -8.17 18.11 -5.44
CA PRO A 164 -8.86 19.37 -5.70
C PRO A 164 -9.21 20.16 -4.45
N ALA A 165 -9.70 19.48 -3.40
CA ALA A 165 -10.02 20.12 -2.12
C ALA A 165 -8.80 20.77 -1.44
N ASN A 166 -7.58 20.41 -1.87
CA ASN A 166 -6.32 20.96 -1.37
C ASN A 166 -5.55 21.75 -2.44
N GLY A 167 -6.25 22.31 -3.44
CA GLY A 167 -5.69 23.29 -4.38
C GLY A 167 -5.08 22.72 -5.66
N PHE A 168 -5.40 21.47 -6.05
CA PHE A 168 -5.05 20.90 -7.35
C PHE A 168 -6.32 20.78 -8.22
N GLU A 169 -6.80 21.92 -8.74
CA GLU A 169 -8.12 22.05 -9.37
C GLU A 169 -8.16 21.56 -10.83
N GLU A 170 -7.06 21.67 -11.57
CA GLU A 170 -6.94 21.21 -12.97
C GLU A 170 -6.69 19.70 -13.08
N HIS A 171 -7.24 18.93 -12.13
CA HIS A 171 -7.14 17.49 -12.11
C HIS A 171 -8.01 16.89 -13.21
N ASN A 172 -7.41 16.50 -14.34
CA ASN A 172 -8.07 15.61 -15.28
C ASN A 172 -8.11 14.20 -14.66
N ALA A 173 -9.14 13.95 -13.85
CA ALA A 173 -9.29 12.65 -13.19
C ALA A 173 -9.33 11.56 -14.25
N HIS A 174 -8.62 10.46 -14.00
CA HIS A 174 -8.62 9.29 -14.88
C HIS A 174 -7.79 9.45 -16.17
N ASP A 175 -6.75 10.27 -16.09
CA ASP A 175 -5.55 10.15 -16.90
C ASP A 175 -4.38 9.84 -15.96
N ALA A 176 -3.62 8.77 -16.25
CA ALA A 176 -2.55 8.30 -15.36
C ALA A 176 -1.54 9.40 -15.02
N LEU A 177 -1.23 10.31 -15.95
CA LEU A 177 -0.28 11.39 -15.69
C LEU A 177 -0.88 12.42 -14.71
N GLY A 178 -2.14 12.80 -14.90
CA GLY A 178 -2.86 13.67 -13.96
C GLY A 178 -2.93 13.06 -12.55
N ASP A 179 -3.19 11.77 -12.44
CA ASP A 179 -3.22 11.07 -11.14
C ASP A 179 -1.81 10.98 -10.50
N VAL A 180 -0.74 10.83 -11.28
CA VAL A 180 0.64 10.94 -10.79
C VAL A 180 0.94 12.34 -10.26
N GLU A 181 0.60 13.39 -10.99
CA GLU A 181 0.84 14.77 -10.59
C GLU A 181 0.08 15.15 -9.32
N ALA A 182 -1.18 14.74 -9.22
CA ALA A 182 -1.99 14.92 -8.02
C ALA A 182 -1.48 14.14 -6.82
N THR A 183 -0.97 12.93 -7.05
CA THR A 183 -0.31 12.14 -6.01
C THR A 183 0.94 12.86 -5.49
N ILE A 184 1.75 13.45 -6.37
CA ILE A 184 2.91 14.27 -6.00
C ILE A 184 2.47 15.50 -5.21
N HIS A 185 1.40 16.18 -5.64
CA HIS A 185 0.84 17.33 -4.93
C HIS A 185 0.43 16.98 -3.49
N VAL A 186 -0.37 15.93 -3.32
CA VAL A 186 -0.78 15.45 -1.98
C VAL A 186 0.44 15.03 -1.16
N ALA A 187 1.40 14.32 -1.75
CA ALA A 187 2.63 13.93 -1.06
C ALA A 187 3.44 15.13 -0.57
N ARG A 188 3.56 16.21 -1.36
CA ARG A 188 4.21 17.47 -0.96
C ARG A 188 3.51 18.12 0.23
N LEU A 189 2.18 18.15 0.23
CA LEU A 189 1.40 18.67 1.35
C LEU A 189 1.63 17.86 2.63
N ILE A 190 1.61 16.53 2.54
CA ILE A 190 1.88 15.64 3.69
C ILE A 190 3.32 15.83 4.18
N LYS A 191 4.31 15.86 3.28
CA LYS A 191 5.71 16.11 3.64
C LYS A 191 5.89 17.42 4.40
N ALA A 192 5.22 18.48 3.96
CA ALA A 192 5.34 19.81 4.56
C ALA A 192 4.56 19.96 5.87
N ARG A 193 3.34 19.41 5.94
CA ARG A 193 2.39 19.66 7.05
C ARG A 193 2.35 18.54 8.09
N ALA A 194 2.81 17.34 7.75
CA ALA A 194 2.86 16.17 8.62
C ALA A 194 4.26 15.51 8.59
N PRO A 195 5.33 16.25 8.95
CA PRO A 195 6.71 15.79 8.75
C PRO A 195 7.08 14.54 9.55
N VAL A 196 6.59 14.36 10.78
CA VAL A 196 6.87 13.14 11.57
C VAL A 196 6.24 11.92 10.91
N LEU A 197 5.02 12.06 10.40
CA LEU A 197 4.33 10.99 9.67
C LEU A 197 5.05 10.63 8.36
N TRP A 198 5.50 11.64 7.61
CA TRP A 198 6.31 11.42 6.40
C TRP A 198 7.61 10.67 6.71
N GLN A 199 8.34 11.09 7.74
CA GLN A 199 9.58 10.42 8.16
C GLN A 199 9.34 8.99 8.64
N ALA A 200 8.24 8.73 9.37
CA ALA A 200 7.87 7.39 9.81
C ALA A 200 7.63 6.44 8.62
N ALA A 201 6.98 6.92 7.54
CA ALA A 201 6.82 6.15 6.31
C ALA A 201 8.16 5.83 5.65
N LEU A 202 9.04 6.83 5.52
CA LEU A 202 10.39 6.62 4.97
C LEU A 202 11.27 5.70 5.82
N ALA A 203 11.03 5.63 7.13
CA ALA A 203 11.71 4.73 8.05
C ALA A 203 11.18 3.29 7.99
N ALA A 204 10.02 3.04 7.37
CA ALA A 204 9.41 1.73 7.19
C ALA A 204 9.38 1.27 5.72
N ARG A 205 10.08 1.96 4.81
CA ARG A 205 9.99 1.78 3.35
C ARG A 205 10.56 0.46 2.79
N THR A 206 11.22 -0.34 3.63
CA THR A 206 11.67 -1.69 3.28
C THR A 206 11.12 -2.70 4.26
N LYS A 207 10.99 -3.97 3.82
CA LYS A 207 10.57 -5.08 4.70
C LYS A 207 11.44 -5.16 5.95
N ARG A 208 12.76 -4.98 5.79
CA ARG A 208 13.72 -5.02 6.91
C ARG A 208 13.45 -3.89 7.89
N ASP A 209 13.31 -2.67 7.40
CA ASP A 209 13.17 -1.50 8.27
C ASP A 209 11.80 -1.49 8.97
N ALA A 210 10.72 -1.85 8.28
CA ALA A 210 9.40 -2.03 8.88
C ALA A 210 9.39 -3.13 9.95
N THR A 211 10.05 -4.27 9.69
CA THR A 211 10.19 -5.35 10.69
C THR A 211 10.97 -4.85 11.91
N ALA A 212 12.10 -4.18 11.68
CA ALA A 212 12.92 -3.64 12.76
C ALA A 212 12.13 -2.66 13.62
N ARG A 213 11.35 -1.75 13.02
CA ARG A 213 10.49 -0.82 13.75
C ARG A 213 9.43 -1.54 14.59
N ALA A 214 8.79 -2.58 14.06
CA ALA A 214 7.80 -3.36 14.79
C ALA A 214 8.38 -4.15 15.98
N THR A 215 9.67 -4.50 15.93
CA THR A 215 10.34 -5.32 16.95
C THR A 215 11.18 -4.52 17.94
N ARG A 216 11.42 -3.22 17.67
CA ARG A 216 12.36 -2.40 18.45
C ARG A 216 11.86 -2.07 19.85
N GLN A 217 10.54 -1.98 20.01
CA GLN A 217 9.89 -1.64 21.27
C GLN A 217 8.70 -2.58 21.49
N PRO A 218 8.36 -2.91 22.75
CA PRO A 218 7.24 -3.79 23.05
C PRO A 218 5.88 -3.14 22.72
N LEU A 219 5.78 -1.81 22.87
CA LEU A 219 4.62 -1.03 22.47
C LEU A 219 4.94 -0.25 21.19
N ILE A 220 4.05 -0.36 20.21
CA ILE A 220 4.08 0.41 18.97
C ILE A 220 2.67 0.92 18.65
N TYR A 221 2.55 1.92 17.79
CA TYR A 221 1.28 2.33 17.21
C TYR A 221 1.27 2.01 15.72
N VAL A 222 0.17 1.47 15.23
CA VAL A 222 0.06 1.02 13.84
C VAL A 222 -1.18 1.61 13.19
N GLN A 223 -0.99 2.24 12.02
CA GLN A 223 -2.10 2.56 11.14
C GLN A 223 -2.30 1.38 10.17
N SER A 224 -3.48 0.76 10.24
CA SER A 224 -3.92 -0.24 9.28
C SER A 224 -5.25 0.20 8.67
N ARG A 225 -5.22 0.54 7.38
CA ARG A 225 -6.37 1.14 6.67
C ARG A 225 -6.88 2.38 7.42
N SER A 226 -8.14 2.36 7.87
CA SER A 226 -8.78 3.44 8.63
C SER A 226 -8.69 3.28 10.15
N THR A 227 -7.81 2.41 10.66
CA THR A 227 -7.71 2.12 12.10
C THR A 227 -6.29 2.36 12.59
N LEU A 228 -6.18 3.25 13.57
CA LEU A 228 -4.98 3.48 14.35
C LEU A 228 -5.15 2.82 15.72
N PHE A 229 -4.15 2.06 16.16
CA PHE A 229 -4.23 1.34 17.43
C PHE A 229 -2.85 1.11 18.07
N PRO A 230 -2.76 1.12 19.40
CA PRO A 230 -1.62 0.60 20.13
C PRO A 230 -1.54 -0.91 19.93
N ALA A 231 -0.34 -1.43 19.72
CA ALA A 231 -0.12 -2.81 19.36
C ALA A 231 1.17 -3.36 19.99
N MET A 232 1.21 -4.67 20.12
CA MET A 232 2.39 -5.44 20.52
C MET A 232 2.54 -6.64 19.59
N LEU A 233 3.78 -6.98 19.24
CA LEU A 233 4.09 -8.17 18.46
C LEU A 233 3.84 -9.43 19.30
N ILE A 234 3.03 -10.35 18.78
CA ILE A 234 2.71 -11.63 19.44
C ILE A 234 3.08 -12.86 18.60
N GLY A 235 3.52 -12.68 17.36
CA GLY A 235 3.90 -13.82 16.53
C GLY A 235 4.27 -13.45 15.10
N ARG A 236 4.55 -14.46 14.29
CA ARG A 236 4.85 -14.31 12.87
C ARG A 236 4.07 -15.33 12.06
N VAL A 237 3.43 -14.87 11.00
CA VAL A 237 2.58 -15.71 10.15
C VAL A 237 3.11 -15.77 8.73
N HIS A 238 2.54 -16.67 7.92
CA HIS A 238 2.95 -16.89 6.53
C HIS A 238 4.45 -17.20 6.40
N ASN A 239 4.94 -18.20 7.14
CA ASN A 239 6.34 -18.64 7.17
C ASN A 239 7.31 -17.52 7.58
N GLY A 240 6.93 -16.73 8.59
CA GLY A 240 7.76 -15.64 9.09
C GLY A 240 7.75 -14.36 8.24
N ARG A 241 6.99 -14.35 7.13
CA ARG A 241 6.95 -13.22 6.20
C ARG A 241 6.26 -12.00 6.81
N ASP A 242 5.14 -12.24 7.49
CA ASP A 242 4.26 -11.20 8.01
C ASP A 242 4.21 -11.28 9.55
N LEU A 243 3.83 -10.17 10.19
CA LEU A 243 3.83 -10.06 11.64
C LEU A 243 2.40 -10.11 12.18
N LEU A 244 2.21 -10.81 13.29
CA LEU A 244 0.94 -10.88 14.00
C LEU A 244 1.01 -9.98 15.24
N LEU A 245 0.11 -9.01 15.31
CA LEU A 245 0.06 -8.04 16.40
C LEU A 245 -1.21 -8.24 17.22
N ALA A 246 -1.11 -8.06 18.54
CA ALA A 246 -2.26 -7.84 19.40
C ALA A 246 -2.74 -6.38 19.28
N ASP A 247 -4.06 -6.17 19.23
CA ASP A 247 -4.71 -4.86 19.25
C ASP A 247 -5.01 -4.47 20.71
N LEU A 248 -4.18 -3.61 21.29
CA LEU A 248 -4.20 -3.27 22.72
C LEU A 248 -5.37 -2.33 23.10
N ARG A 249 -6.28 -2.04 22.16
CA ARG A 249 -7.58 -1.42 22.49
C ARG A 249 -8.51 -2.38 23.21
N PHE A 250 -8.25 -3.69 23.12
CA PHE A 250 -9.05 -4.74 23.73
C PHE A 250 -8.24 -5.49 24.79
N ASP A 251 -8.94 -5.97 25.81
CA ASP A 251 -8.35 -6.86 26.82
C ASP A 251 -7.94 -8.19 26.20
N ALA A 252 -6.91 -8.82 26.77
CA ALA A 252 -6.45 -10.12 26.32
C ALA A 252 -7.60 -11.15 26.49
N PRO A 253 -7.99 -11.87 25.42
CA PRO A 253 -9.09 -12.82 25.50
C PRO A 253 -8.64 -14.11 26.18
N ASP A 254 -9.62 -14.89 26.65
CA ASP A 254 -9.40 -16.33 26.87
C ASP A 254 -9.33 -17.02 25.50
N ILE A 255 -8.12 -17.40 25.09
CA ILE A 255 -7.84 -17.96 23.76
C ILE A 255 -8.61 -19.28 23.54
N ALA A 256 -8.72 -20.11 24.57
CA ALA A 256 -9.36 -21.43 24.48
C ALA A 256 -10.87 -21.34 24.19
N SER A 257 -11.54 -20.30 24.68
CA SER A 257 -12.98 -20.07 24.47
C SER A 257 -13.29 -19.09 23.34
N THR A 258 -12.29 -18.39 22.79
CA THR A 258 -12.49 -17.39 21.75
C THR A 258 -12.46 -17.99 20.35
N SER A 259 -13.50 -17.71 19.55
CA SER A 259 -13.52 -18.19 18.16
C SER A 259 -12.37 -17.60 17.32
N PRO A 260 -11.77 -18.37 16.40
CA PRO A 260 -10.72 -17.88 15.50
C PRO A 260 -11.13 -16.65 14.66
N ASN A 261 -12.41 -16.56 14.27
CA ASN A 261 -12.91 -15.37 13.58
C ASN A 261 -12.79 -14.12 14.44
N LYS A 262 -13.10 -14.19 15.73
CA LYS A 262 -12.96 -13.05 16.64
C LYS A 262 -11.49 -12.70 16.92
N LEU A 263 -10.58 -13.68 16.84
CA LEU A 263 -9.15 -13.43 16.93
C LEU A 263 -8.62 -12.71 15.67
N PHE A 264 -8.96 -13.18 14.47
CA PHE A 264 -8.24 -12.81 13.24
C PHE A 264 -9.07 -12.12 12.15
N LYS A 265 -10.36 -11.84 12.38
CA LYS A 265 -11.24 -11.27 11.37
C LYS A 265 -12.31 -10.33 11.93
N GLY A 266 -12.56 -9.23 11.21
CA GLY A 266 -13.64 -8.30 11.50
C GLY A 266 -13.17 -6.98 12.11
N PRO A 267 -14.11 -6.06 12.40
CA PRO A 267 -13.77 -4.72 12.89
C PRO A 267 -13.10 -4.75 14.27
N ASP A 268 -13.59 -5.61 15.16
CA ASP A 268 -13.16 -5.74 16.56
C ASP A 268 -12.34 -7.01 16.79
N GLN A 269 -11.51 -7.36 15.80
CA GLN A 269 -10.59 -8.49 15.93
C GLN A 269 -9.49 -8.18 16.96
N TYR A 270 -9.13 -9.19 17.75
CA TYR A 270 -8.07 -9.06 18.77
C TYR A 270 -6.66 -9.00 18.18
N CYS A 271 -6.45 -9.70 17.07
CA CYS A 271 -5.15 -9.86 16.44
C CYS A 271 -5.19 -9.34 15.00
N ARG A 272 -4.14 -8.65 14.58
CA ARG A 272 -4.02 -8.04 13.25
C ARG A 272 -2.73 -8.47 12.59
N VAL A 273 -2.83 -8.91 11.34
CA VAL A 273 -1.65 -9.17 10.51
C VAL A 273 -1.20 -7.88 9.85
N ILE A 274 0.07 -7.54 10.04
CA ILE A 274 0.74 -6.49 9.26
C ILE A 274 1.74 -7.13 8.32
N LYS A 275 1.89 -6.55 7.13
CA LYS A 275 2.79 -7.04 6.09
C LYS A 275 3.95 -6.08 5.93
N PRO A 276 5.14 -6.35 6.52
CA PRO A 276 6.27 -5.43 6.42
C PRO A 276 6.70 -5.14 4.96
N GLY A 277 6.42 -6.06 4.02
CA GLY A 277 6.67 -5.84 2.60
C GLY A 277 5.78 -4.79 1.92
N GLU A 278 4.66 -4.41 2.54
CA GLU A 278 3.74 -3.35 2.08
C GLU A 278 3.96 -2.02 2.84
N ALA A 279 5.17 -1.82 3.41
CA ALA A 279 5.59 -0.61 4.12
C ALA A 279 4.53 -0.01 5.07
N PRO A 280 4.07 -0.77 6.09
CA PRO A 280 3.05 -0.32 7.01
C PRO A 280 3.54 0.88 7.83
N LEU A 281 2.63 1.79 8.16
CA LEU A 281 2.93 2.90 9.06
C LEU A 281 2.96 2.40 10.51
N ILE A 282 4.16 2.45 11.09
CA ILE A 282 4.45 2.00 12.45
C ILE A 282 5.16 3.15 13.17
N PHE A 283 4.68 3.52 14.35
CA PHE A 283 5.21 4.62 15.16
C PHE A 283 5.67 4.11 16.53
N SER A 284 6.78 4.67 17.02
CA SER A 284 7.14 4.53 18.43
C SER A 284 6.21 5.39 19.31
N PRO A 285 6.15 5.15 20.63
CA PRO A 285 5.41 6.01 21.55
C PRO A 285 5.85 7.47 21.50
N GLU A 286 7.14 7.74 21.30
CA GLU A 286 7.66 9.10 21.19
C GLU A 286 7.20 9.78 19.91
N GLU A 287 7.32 9.11 18.76
CA GLU A 287 6.83 9.65 17.48
C GLU A 287 5.32 9.85 17.50
N PHE A 288 4.58 8.89 18.08
CA PHE A 288 3.13 8.97 18.24
C PHE A 288 2.74 10.20 19.04
N SER A 289 3.30 10.36 20.24
CA SER A 289 2.99 11.48 21.14
C SER A 289 3.43 12.84 20.61
N ALA A 290 4.38 12.88 19.67
CA ALA A 290 4.84 14.12 19.05
C ALA A 290 3.88 14.67 17.97
N MET A 291 2.91 13.87 17.51
CA MET A 291 1.93 14.27 16.49
C MET A 291 0.72 14.98 17.13
N PRO A 292 0.12 16.00 16.48
CA PRO A 292 -0.90 16.88 17.09
C PRO A 292 -2.32 16.27 17.10
N HIS A 293 -2.44 14.98 17.39
CA HIS A 293 -3.72 14.28 17.40
C HIS A 293 -4.45 14.37 18.75
N GLY A 294 -5.76 14.17 18.72
CA GLY A 294 -6.60 14.08 19.95
C GLY A 294 -6.71 12.68 20.55
N LEU A 295 -6.01 11.68 20.02
CA LEU A 295 -6.08 10.30 20.51
C LEU A 295 -5.33 10.13 21.83
N SER A 296 -5.96 9.44 22.78
CA SER A 296 -5.37 9.08 24.06
C SER A 296 -5.88 7.71 24.49
N TRP A 297 -4.98 6.87 25.00
CA TRP A 297 -5.29 5.63 25.70
C TRP A 297 -4.66 5.70 27.09
N ASP A 298 -5.35 5.18 28.10
CA ASP A 298 -4.79 5.15 29.45
C ASP A 298 -3.55 4.25 29.48
N ALA A 299 -2.42 4.81 29.94
CA ALA A 299 -1.14 4.11 29.93
C ALA A 299 -1.15 2.88 30.85
N SER A 300 -1.84 2.95 31.99
CA SER A 300 -1.93 1.84 32.95
C SER A 300 -2.75 0.70 32.37
N ASP A 301 -3.84 1.02 31.65
CA ASP A 301 -4.64 0.02 30.93
C ASP A 301 -3.81 -0.66 29.82
N ILE A 302 -3.07 0.11 29.02
CA ILE A 302 -2.21 -0.44 27.97
C ILE A 302 -1.13 -1.36 28.56
N GLU A 303 -0.46 -0.95 29.63
CA GLU A 303 0.54 -1.78 30.32
C GLU A 303 -0.07 -3.05 30.92
N ALA A 304 -1.27 -2.96 31.52
CA ALA A 304 -2.00 -4.12 32.03
C ALA A 304 -2.33 -5.11 30.91
N ARG A 305 -2.83 -4.62 29.76
CA ARG A 305 -3.12 -5.44 28.58
C ARG A 305 -1.88 -6.07 27.98
N MET A 306 -0.77 -5.34 27.90
CA MET A 306 0.50 -5.90 27.43
C MET A 306 0.95 -7.06 28.31
N ARG A 307 0.89 -6.92 29.64
CA ARG A 307 1.23 -8.01 30.57
C ARG A 307 0.32 -9.22 30.38
N ALA A 308 -0.99 -9.00 30.23
CA ALA A 308 -1.96 -10.07 30.00
C ALA A 308 -1.68 -10.82 28.69
N TRP A 309 -1.40 -10.09 27.60
CA TRP A 309 -1.03 -10.68 26.31
C TRP A 309 0.31 -11.44 26.36
N GLN A 310 1.31 -10.94 27.09
CA GLN A 310 2.59 -11.62 27.27
C GLN A 310 2.46 -12.95 28.01
N ALA A 311 1.51 -13.07 28.94
CA ALA A 311 1.25 -14.29 29.67
C ALA A 311 0.68 -15.40 28.76
N ILE A 312 -0.18 -15.04 27.79
CA ILE A 312 -0.91 -16.03 26.97
C ILE A 312 -0.27 -16.30 25.61
N ALA A 313 0.48 -15.34 25.04
CA ALA A 313 0.98 -15.45 23.65
C ALA A 313 2.07 -16.50 23.44
N ASN A 314 2.75 -16.95 24.50
CA ASN A 314 3.77 -18.01 24.43
C ASN A 314 3.21 -19.41 24.72
N GLU A 315 2.09 -19.49 25.47
CA GLU A 315 1.47 -20.77 25.85
C GLU A 315 0.61 -21.32 24.71
N ASP A 316 -0.05 -20.43 23.96
CA ASP A 316 -0.84 -20.76 22.79
C ASP A 316 -0.08 -20.27 21.55
N ASP A 317 0.37 -21.17 20.67
CA ASP A 317 1.05 -20.78 19.42
C ASP A 317 0.06 -20.06 18.49
N MET A 318 -0.09 -18.76 18.69
CA MET A 318 -0.96 -17.87 17.92
C MET A 318 -0.64 -17.91 16.42
N SER A 319 0.60 -18.23 16.06
CA SER A 319 1.03 -18.37 14.68
C SER A 319 0.48 -19.66 14.06
N ALA A 320 0.51 -20.77 14.80
CA ALA A 320 -0.13 -22.03 14.41
C ALA A 320 -1.66 -21.89 14.32
N MET A 321 -2.31 -21.29 15.33
CA MET A 321 -3.75 -21.06 15.31
C MET A 321 -4.19 -20.23 14.08
N HIS A 322 -3.43 -19.18 13.75
CA HIS A 322 -3.69 -18.40 12.55
C HIS A 322 -3.50 -19.24 11.27
N ALA A 323 -2.49 -20.09 11.21
CA ALA A 323 -2.24 -20.96 10.06
C ALA A 323 -3.36 -21.99 9.85
N GLU A 324 -3.86 -22.61 10.93
CA GLU A 324 -4.98 -23.56 10.90
C GLU A 324 -6.31 -22.90 10.51
N TRP A 325 -6.53 -21.67 10.99
CA TRP A 325 -7.74 -20.90 10.69
C TRP A 325 -7.82 -20.50 9.20
N GLN A 326 -6.69 -20.30 8.54
CA GLN A 326 -6.70 -19.98 7.11
C GLN A 326 -7.25 -21.17 6.33
N THR A 327 -8.39 -20.98 5.67
CA THR A 327 -8.92 -21.96 4.73
C THR A 327 -7.85 -22.25 3.67
N PRO A 328 -7.54 -23.52 3.37
CA PRO A 328 -6.61 -23.87 2.31
C PRO A 328 -7.03 -23.16 1.02
N PHE A 329 -6.16 -22.30 0.51
CA PHE A 329 -6.40 -21.65 -0.77
C PHE A 329 -6.23 -22.70 -1.87
N GLU A 330 -7.32 -23.08 -2.54
CA GLU A 330 -7.20 -23.80 -3.81
C GLU A 330 -6.66 -22.84 -4.86
N PRO A 331 -5.46 -23.09 -5.38
CA PRO A 331 -4.82 -22.08 -6.17
C PRO A 331 -5.38 -22.07 -7.59
N GLY A 332 -5.69 -20.87 -8.10
CA GLY A 332 -6.34 -20.69 -9.40
C GLY A 332 -5.60 -21.41 -10.54
N ARG A 333 -6.33 -22.15 -11.38
CA ARG A 333 -5.74 -23.04 -12.39
C ARG A 333 -4.95 -22.31 -13.48
N THR A 334 -5.24 -21.04 -13.72
CA THR A 334 -4.68 -20.23 -14.80
C THR A 334 -3.23 -19.79 -14.53
N PRO A 335 -2.33 -19.81 -15.54
CA PRO A 335 -0.93 -19.39 -15.40
C PRO A 335 -0.75 -17.96 -14.87
N GLY A 336 -1.64 -17.03 -15.23
CA GLY A 336 -1.60 -15.63 -14.78
C GLY A 336 -1.73 -15.45 -13.25
N ARG A 337 -2.28 -16.43 -12.54
CA ARG A 337 -2.35 -16.43 -11.06
C ARG A 337 -1.20 -17.19 -10.39
N ARG A 338 -0.27 -17.78 -11.16
CA ARG A 338 0.80 -18.63 -10.63
C ARG A 338 2.05 -17.89 -10.20
N TYR A 339 2.28 -16.63 -10.59
CA TYR A 339 3.48 -15.89 -10.17
C TYR A 339 3.56 -15.63 -8.65
N LEU A 340 2.42 -15.74 -7.94
CA LEU A 340 2.37 -15.68 -6.47
C LEU A 340 2.66 -17.03 -5.81
N ARG A 341 2.75 -18.14 -6.56
CA ARG A 341 2.95 -19.49 -6.02
C ARG A 341 4.42 -19.78 -5.75
N GLU A 342 5.26 -19.53 -6.74
CA GLU A 342 6.69 -19.85 -6.72
C GLU A 342 7.45 -18.72 -7.40
N PHE A 343 8.57 -18.31 -6.80
CA PHE A 343 9.53 -17.47 -7.51
C PHE A 343 10.19 -18.34 -8.58
N PRO A 344 10.28 -17.88 -9.85
CA PRO A 344 11.09 -18.60 -10.83
C PRO A 344 12.51 -18.74 -10.27
N GLY A 345 13.08 -19.94 -10.37
CA GLY A 345 14.47 -20.17 -9.98
C GLY A 345 15.38 -19.20 -10.72
N LEU A 346 16.26 -18.53 -9.99
CA LEU A 346 17.28 -17.64 -10.55
C LEU A 346 18.30 -18.44 -11.38
#